data_AF-A0A529NGD6-F1
#
_entry.id   AF-A0A529NGD6-F1
#
_cell.length_a   1.000
_cell.length_b   1.000
_cell.length_c   1.000
_cell.angle_alpha   90.00
_cell.angle_beta   90.00
_cell.angle_gamma   90.00
#
_symmetry.space_group_name_H-M   'P 1'
#
loop_
_entity.id
_entity.type
_entity.pdbx_description
1 polymer ?
#
loop_
_entity_poly.entity_id
_entity_poly.type
_entity_poly.pdbx_seq_one_letter_code
_entity_poly.pdbx_strand_id
1 'polypeptide(L)' 'VIDGDAVTPVETPYPPSMIKTAIYMTVANLIGQAPVRGHVKLDAPLITQANAKEYYFPDSPF' A
#
# COMPACT_ATOMS: atom_id res chain seq x y z
N VAL A 1 -5.37 -14.93 4.36
CA VAL A 1 -6.00 -14.44 3.11
C VAL A 1 -5.54 -15.19 1.85
N ILE A 2 -4.25 -15.21 1.50
CA ILE A 2 -3.78 -15.90 0.26
C ILE A 2 -3.94 -17.42 0.35
N ASP A 3 -3.65 -18.00 1.52
CA ASP A 3 -3.80 -19.43 1.80
C ASP A 3 -5.24 -19.87 2.13
N GLY A 4 -6.21 -18.95 2.00
CA GLY A 4 -7.63 -19.30 2.12
C GLY A 4 -8.10 -19.67 3.52
N ASP A 5 -7.54 -19.05 4.57
CA ASP A 5 -8.00 -19.21 5.95
C ASP A 5 -9.52 -18.92 6.07
N ALA A 6 -10.29 -19.93 6.48
CA ALA A 6 -11.74 -19.86 6.59
C ALA A 6 -12.22 -19.04 7.81
N VAL A 7 -11.38 -18.86 8.83
CA VAL A 7 -11.69 -18.08 10.04
C VAL A 7 -11.29 -16.62 9.84
N THR A 8 -10.21 -16.37 9.07
CA THR A 8 -9.71 -15.01 8.78
C THR A 8 -9.60 -14.75 7.27
N PRO A 9 -10.75 -14.64 6.56
CA PRO A 9 -10.78 -14.62 5.09
C PRO A 9 -10.37 -13.26 4.47
N VAL A 10 -10.32 -12.20 5.28
CA VAL A 10 -10.03 -10.83 4.82
C VAL A 10 -9.03 -10.13 5.73
N GLU A 11 -8.32 -9.16 5.17
CA GLU A 11 -7.35 -8.34 5.89
C GLU A 11 -7.44 -6.89 5.43
N THR A 12 -7.16 -5.95 6.34
CA THR A 12 -7.04 -4.52 6.00
C THR A 12 -5.58 -4.13 6.22
N PRO A 13 -4.80 -3.90 5.15
CA PRO A 13 -3.38 -3.67 5.26
C PRO A 13 -3.13 -2.23 5.72
N TYR A 14 -2.14 -2.07 6.59
CA TYR A 14 -1.43 -0.82 6.82
C TYR A 14 0.04 -1.03 6.45
N PRO A 15 0.34 -1.24 5.15
CA PRO A 15 1.60 -1.86 4.76
C PRO A 15 2.74 -0.86 4.91
N PRO A 16 3.96 -1.31 5.29
CA PRO A 16 5.14 -0.45 5.37
C PRO A 16 5.42 0.33 4.07
N SER A 17 4.96 -0.20 2.92
CA SER A 17 5.08 0.43 1.60
C SER A 17 4.34 1.76 1.44
N MET A 18 3.49 2.18 2.39
CA MET A 18 2.85 3.51 2.38
C MET A 18 3.85 4.67 2.26
N ILE A 19 5.10 4.49 2.72
CA ILE A 19 6.18 5.47 2.56
C ILE A 19 6.49 5.78 1.08
N LYS A 20 6.23 4.82 0.18
CA LYS A 20 6.50 4.94 -1.26
C LYS A 20 5.75 6.13 -1.87
N THR A 21 4.52 6.39 -1.43
CA THR A 21 3.73 7.53 -1.91
C THR A 21 4.39 8.85 -1.54
N ALA A 22 4.88 8.99 -0.30
CA ALA A 22 5.57 10.19 0.14
C ALA A 22 6.87 10.42 -0.65
N ILE A 23 7.63 9.36 -0.92
CA ILE A 23 8.85 9.44 -1.76
C ILE A 23 8.50 9.94 -3.16
N TYR A 24 7.48 9.36 -3.81
CA TYR A 24 7.09 9.81 -5.16
C TYR A 24 6.58 11.24 -5.18
N MET A 25 5.78 11.65 -4.20
CA MET A 25 5.32 13.03 -4.08
C MET A 25 6.50 14.00 -3.89
N THR A 26 7.52 13.59 -3.13
CA THR A 26 8.74 14.38 -2.92
C THR A 26 9.49 14.56 -4.24
N VAL A 27 9.70 13.49 -5.01
CA VAL A 27 10.35 13.57 -6.33
C VAL A 27 9.53 14.43 -7.29
N ALA A 28 8.20 14.27 -7.32
CA ALA A 28 7.31 15.07 -8.14
C ALA A 28 7.38 16.56 -7.81
N ASN A 29 7.58 16.92 -6.54
CA ASN A 29 7.79 18.30 -6.12
C ASN A 29 9.14 18.84 -6.61
N LEU A 30 10.21 18.08 -6.39
CA LEU A 30 11.58 18.54 -6.67
C LEU A 30 11.88 18.64 -8.17
N ILE A 31 11.40 17.67 -8.96
CA ILE A 31 11.72 17.57 -10.39
C ILE A 31 10.62 18.17 -11.27
N GLY A 32 9.35 18.00 -10.87
CA GLY A 32 8.20 18.40 -11.66
C GLY A 32 7.47 19.64 -11.16
N GLN A 33 7.88 20.22 -10.03
CA GLN A 33 7.20 21.35 -9.37
C GLN A 33 5.71 21.08 -9.09
N ALA A 34 5.33 19.81 -8.94
CA ALA A 34 3.94 19.44 -8.64
C ALA A 34 3.51 20.04 -7.28
N PRO A 35 2.30 20.61 -7.17
CA PRO A 35 1.78 21.14 -5.92
C PRO A 35 1.36 19.99 -5.01
N VAL A 36 2.24 19.59 -4.10
CA VAL A 36 2.06 18.41 -3.23
C VAL A 36 2.01 18.74 -1.73
N ARG A 37 1.92 20.02 -1.38
CA ARG A 37 1.85 20.45 0.03
C ARG A 37 0.47 20.15 0.61
N GLY A 38 0.44 19.64 1.84
CA GLY A 38 -0.80 19.34 2.56
C GLY A 38 -0.75 17.95 3.18
N HIS A 39 -1.94 17.39 3.43
CA HIS A 39 -2.11 16.05 3.98
C HIS A 39 -2.72 15.12 2.94
N VAL A 40 -2.09 13.96 2.73
CA VAL A 40 -2.63 12.88 1.91
C VAL A 40 -2.93 11.71 2.80
N LYS A 41 -4.22 11.35 2.90
CA LYS A 41 -4.66 10.14 3.59
C LYS A 41 -4.70 9.01 2.57
N LEU A 42 -3.92 7.96 2.79
CA LEU A 42 -3.93 6.77 1.96
C LEU A 42 -5.08 5.87 2.38
N ASP A 43 -5.76 5.29 1.40
CA ASP A 43 -6.80 4.31 1.65
C ASP A 43 -6.22 2.99 2.13
N ALA A 44 -6.98 2.28 2.96
CA ALA A 44 -6.68 0.93 3.40
C ALA A 44 -7.61 -0.03 2.66
N PRO A 45 -7.18 -0.64 1.54
CA PRO A 45 -8.03 -1.47 0.71
C PRO A 45 -8.37 -2.79 1.42
N LEU A 46 -9.58 -3.30 1.24
CA LEU A 46 -9.92 -4.62 1.74
C LEU A 46 -9.19 -5.70 0.91
N ILE A 47 -8.29 -6.45 1.53
CA ILE A 47 -7.64 -7.60 0.91
C ILE A 47 -8.52 -8.83 1.11
N THR A 48 -8.80 -9.50 0.01
CA THR A 48 -9.49 -10.77 -0.08
C THR A 48 -8.61 -11.75 -0.83
N GLN A 49 -8.97 -13.04 -0.86
CA GLN A 49 -8.18 -14.01 -1.63
C GLN A 49 -8.06 -13.66 -3.13
N ALA A 50 -9.06 -12.96 -3.68
CA ALA A 50 -9.09 -12.56 -5.10
C ALA A 50 -8.01 -11.54 -5.47
N ASN A 51 -7.65 -10.62 -4.55
CA ASN A 51 -6.67 -9.56 -4.80
C ASN A 51 -5.37 -9.72 -3.97
N ALA A 52 -5.26 -10.74 -3.13
CA ALA A 52 -4.12 -10.96 -2.23
C ALA A 52 -2.75 -10.98 -2.94
N LYS A 53 -2.71 -11.44 -4.20
CA LYS A 53 -1.46 -11.47 -5.00
C LYS A 53 -0.88 -10.09 -5.28
N GLU A 54 -1.72 -9.05 -5.33
CA GLU A 54 -1.27 -7.67 -5.57
C GLU A 54 -0.54 -7.06 -4.37
N TYR A 55 -0.77 -7.64 -3.19
CA TYR A 55 -0.23 -7.18 -1.91
C TYR A 55 0.80 -8.17 -1.33
N TYR A 56 1.21 -9.19 -2.11
CA TYR A 56 2.19 -10.19 -1.70
C TYR A 56 3.58 -9.83 -2.24
N PHE A 57 4.52 -9.55 -1.33
CA PHE A 57 5.89 -9.13 -1.65
C PHE A 57 6.89 -10.15 -1.06
N PRO A 58 7.30 -11.19 -1.79
CA PRO A 58 8.08 -12.30 -1.23
C PRO A 58 9.48 -11.89 -0.73
N ASP A 59 10.05 -10.82 -1.29
CA ASP A 59 11.35 -10.28 -0.88
C ASP A 59 11.24 -9.27 0.27
N SER A 60 10.03 -8.91 0.67
CA SER A 60 9.79 -8.07 1.84
C SER A 60 10.08 -8.89 3.09
N PRO A 61 10.83 -8.36 4.08
CA PRO A 61 11.01 -9.02 5.38
C PRO A 61 9.75 -8.97 6.25
N PHE A 62 8.68 -8.33 5.76
CA PHE A 62 7.36 -8.21 6.37
C PHE A 62 6.30 -8.70 5.39
#